data_AF-A0A8S3IRN6-F1
#
_entry.id   AF-A0A8S3IRN6-F1
#
_cell.length_a   1.000
_cell.length_b   1.000
_cell.length_c   1.000
_cell.angle_alpha   90.00
_cell.angle_beta   90.00
_cell.angle_gamma   90.00
#
_symmetry.space_group_name_H-M   'P 1'
#
loop_
_entity.id
_entity.type
_entity.pdbx_description
1 polymer ?
#
loop_
_entity_poly.entity_id
_entity_poly.type
_entity_poly.pdbx_seq_one_letter_code
_entity_poly.pdbx_strand_id
1 'polypeptide(L)'
;MLISICLVVFPVPQLCEFLTNEKKQKVFLTCEQDEQGSKVKDFFEKFSEIFEEMKWQRKLRHQPTLYWFSSQMSLWSDISFNFAVLINILVAVFYPFNKGLKDLDSRSSAAIWGGLLMTLITILIKPNATSMRMFFVAGILRSIYSVGLGPTLWLMGTIQVLNKGIFLVSFMGNNGTFSKSRYENLTNFQLVYHVGYLLLCVLGLCLHEFFYSLLVS
;
A
#
# COMPACT_ATOMS: atom_id res chain seq x y z
N MET A 1 -6.10 24.95 50.89
CA MET A 1 -7.05 25.11 49.78
C MET A 1 -7.69 23.74 49.54
N LEU A 2 -8.94 23.53 49.96
CA LEU A 2 -9.64 22.26 49.71
C LEU A 2 -10.04 22.23 48.23
N ILE A 3 -9.45 21.33 47.45
CA ILE A 3 -9.89 21.04 46.09
C ILE A 3 -11.20 20.24 46.22
N SER A 4 -12.34 20.87 45.97
CA SER A 4 -13.62 20.15 45.85
C SER A 4 -13.70 19.49 44.48
N ILE A 5 -13.93 18.18 44.47
CA ILE A 5 -14.12 17.39 43.25
C ILE A 5 -15.59 17.49 42.86
N CYS A 6 -15.86 17.97 41.65
CA CYS A 6 -17.21 18.03 41.07
C CYS A 6 -17.36 16.95 39.99
N LEU A 7 -18.47 16.22 40.03
CA LEU A 7 -18.84 15.26 38.99
C LEU A 7 -19.80 15.92 38.01
N VAL A 8 -19.44 15.94 36.73
CA VAL A 8 -20.28 16.46 35.65
C VAL A 8 -20.60 15.33 34.68
N VAL A 9 -21.88 15.15 34.37
CA VAL A 9 -22.37 14.15 33.41
C VAL A 9 -22.91 14.86 32.18
N PHE A 10 -22.46 14.43 30.99
CA PHE A 10 -22.91 14.96 29.70
C PHE A 10 -23.03 13.83 28.67
N PRO A 11 -23.91 13.96 27.66
CA PRO A 11 -24.03 12.97 26.60
C PRO A 11 -22.78 12.97 25.70
N VAL A 12 -22.34 11.79 25.28
CA VAL A 12 -21.19 11.65 24.39
C VAL A 12 -21.54 12.19 22.99
N PRO A 13 -20.74 13.11 22.41
CA PRO A 13 -20.96 13.59 21.06
C PRO A 13 -20.84 12.47 20.02
N GLN A 14 -21.70 12.49 18.99
CA GLN A 14 -21.66 11.53 17.87
C GLN A 14 -20.30 11.48 17.15
N LEU A 15 -19.53 12.58 17.19
CA LEU A 15 -18.21 12.64 16.55
C LEU A 15 -17.21 11.64 17.15
N CYS A 16 -17.37 11.29 18.44
CA CYS A 16 -16.49 10.36 19.13
C CYS A 16 -16.59 8.92 18.61
N GLU A 17 -17.67 8.58 17.89
CA GLU A 17 -17.81 7.29 17.21
C GLU A 17 -16.78 7.11 16.08
N PHE A 18 -16.26 8.21 15.53
CA PHE A 18 -15.29 8.19 14.43
C PHE A 18 -13.84 7.98 14.89
N LEU A 19 -13.59 7.85 16.19
CA LEU A 19 -12.26 7.62 16.75
C LEU A 19 -11.83 6.15 16.60
N THR A 20 -10.80 5.90 15.80
CA THR A 20 -10.27 4.54 15.56
C THR A 20 -9.54 3.99 16.78
N ASN A 21 -9.59 2.66 16.95
CA ASN A 21 -8.88 1.99 18.06
C ASN A 21 -7.36 2.10 17.91
N GLU A 22 -6.84 2.09 16.68
CA GLU A 22 -5.41 2.30 16.39
C GLU A 22 -4.95 3.68 16.90
N LYS A 23 -5.75 4.73 16.68
CA LYS A 23 -5.42 6.07 17.19
C LYS A 23 -5.45 6.13 18.71
N LYS A 24 -6.43 5.48 19.36
CA LYS A 24 -6.48 5.36 20.83
C LYS A 24 -5.21 4.71 21.39
N GLN A 25 -4.80 3.58 20.80
CA GLN A 25 -3.58 2.87 21.20
C GLN A 25 -2.33 3.72 20.95
N LYS A 26 -2.24 4.38 19.80
CA LYS A 26 -1.10 5.25 19.47
C LYS A 26 -0.95 6.38 20.49
N VAL A 27 -2.04 7.06 20.84
CA VAL A 27 -2.02 8.15 21.83
C VAL A 27 -1.63 7.62 23.21
N PHE A 28 -2.18 6.48 23.62
CA PHE A 28 -1.85 5.85 24.90
C PHE A 28 -0.34 5.55 25.04
N LEU A 29 0.30 5.08 23.96
CA LEU A 29 1.71 4.70 23.95
C LEU A 29 2.67 5.89 23.73
N THR A 30 2.25 6.90 22.96
CA THR A 30 3.11 8.03 22.57
C THR A 30 2.96 9.26 23.45
N CYS A 31 2.02 9.28 24.41
CA CYS A 31 1.91 10.39 25.35
C CYS A 31 3.01 10.35 26.41
N GLU A 32 3.82 11.41 26.43
CA GLU A 32 4.95 11.58 27.34
C GLU A 32 4.49 12.16 28.69
N GLN A 33 5.24 11.83 29.74
CA GLN A 33 5.04 12.42 31.06
C GLN A 33 5.78 13.75 31.12
N ASP A 34 5.13 14.76 31.68
CA ASP A 34 5.77 16.02 32.02
C ASP A 34 6.70 15.86 33.25
N GLU A 35 7.38 16.94 33.62
CA GLU A 35 8.28 17.00 34.79
C GLU A 35 7.57 16.66 36.12
N GLN A 36 6.23 16.68 36.15
CA GLN A 36 5.39 16.36 37.30
C GLN A 36 4.86 14.91 37.25
N GLY A 37 5.25 14.13 36.24
CA GLY A 37 4.80 12.76 36.02
C GLY A 37 3.42 12.63 35.37
N SER A 38 2.82 13.73 34.91
CA SER A 38 1.49 13.79 34.31
C SER A 38 1.54 13.71 32.79
N LYS A 39 0.66 12.91 32.19
CA LYS A 39 0.50 12.79 30.72
C LYS A 39 -0.52 13.76 30.14
N VAL A 40 -1.18 14.54 31.00
CA VAL A 40 -2.36 15.33 30.63
C VAL A 40 -2.00 16.47 29.68
N LYS A 41 -0.87 17.15 29.93
CA LYS A 41 -0.43 18.29 29.11
C LYS A 41 -0.22 17.87 27.64
N ASP A 42 0.63 16.87 27.41
CA ASP A 42 0.94 16.37 26.06
C ASP A 42 -0.30 15.78 25.36
N PHE A 43 -1.21 15.15 26.11
CA PHE A 43 -2.49 14.72 25.55
C PHE A 43 -3.33 15.89 25.02
N PHE A 44 -3.45 16.98 25.78
CA PHE A 44 -4.23 18.15 25.35
C PHE A 44 -3.61 18.88 24.15
N GLU A 45 -2.28 18.90 24.04
CA GLU A 45 -1.59 19.43 22.86
C GLU A 45 -1.95 18.61 21.61
N LYS A 46 -1.95 17.28 21.72
CA LYS A 46 -2.32 16.34 20.64
C LYS A 46 -3.83 16.26 20.37
N PHE A 47 -4.68 16.66 21.33
CA PHE A 47 -6.14 16.54 21.23
C PHE A 47 -6.73 17.27 20.02
N SER A 48 -6.18 18.44 19.70
CA SER A 48 -6.61 19.25 18.54
C SER A 48 -6.49 18.46 17.23
N GLU A 49 -5.38 17.75 17.02
CA GLU A 49 -5.16 16.90 15.85
C GLU A 49 -6.11 15.70 15.81
N ILE A 50 -6.33 15.06 16.97
CA ILE A 50 -7.27 13.93 17.10
C ILE A 50 -8.69 14.38 16.74
N PHE A 51 -9.07 15.59 17.14
CA PHE A 51 -10.37 16.16 16.85
C PHE A 51 -10.58 16.43 15.36
N GLU A 52 -9.58 16.99 14.67
CA GLU A 52 -9.62 17.16 13.22
C GLU A 52 -9.64 15.81 12.47
N GLU A 53 -8.91 14.81 12.96
CA GLU A 53 -8.95 13.44 12.41
C GLU A 53 -10.35 12.82 12.52
N MET A 54 -11.04 12.99 13.66
CA MET A 54 -12.42 12.52 13.81
C MET A 54 -13.40 13.24 12.85
N LYS A 55 -13.24 14.55 12.64
CA LYS A 55 -14.03 15.29 11.64
C LYS A 55 -13.77 14.77 10.23
N TRP A 56 -12.51 14.49 9.92
CA TRP A 56 -12.14 13.92 8.63
C TRP A 56 -12.74 12.53 8.42
N GLN A 57 -12.62 11.64 9.40
CA GLN A 57 -13.20 10.29 9.36
C GLN A 57 -14.73 10.33 9.18
N ARG A 58 -15.41 11.31 9.79
CA ARG A 58 -16.84 11.56 9.53
C ARG A 58 -17.08 11.93 8.07
N LYS A 59 -16.32 12.87 7.50
CA LYS A 59 -16.45 13.26 6.07
C LYS A 59 -16.15 12.10 5.13
N LEU A 60 -15.12 11.31 5.42
CA LEU A 60 -14.69 10.17 4.60
C LEU A 60 -15.80 9.11 4.48
N ARG A 61 -16.54 8.81 5.56
CA ARG A 61 -17.66 7.86 5.52
C ARG A 61 -18.87 8.34 4.70
N HIS A 62 -18.98 9.64 4.42
CA HIS A 62 -19.98 10.15 3.48
C HIS A 62 -19.57 9.93 2.01
N GLN A 63 -18.32 9.50 1.75
CA GLN A 63 -17.78 9.20 0.42
C GLN A 63 -17.42 7.71 0.31
N PRO A 64 -18.37 6.85 -0.13
CA PRO A 64 -18.21 5.39 -0.03
C PRO A 64 -17.05 4.84 -0.86
N THR A 65 -16.74 5.44 -2.02
CA THR A 65 -15.62 5.03 -2.87
C THR A 65 -14.27 5.28 -2.21
N LEU A 66 -14.04 6.51 -1.71
CA LEU A 66 -12.81 6.88 -1.01
C LEU A 66 -12.65 6.13 0.32
N TYR A 67 -13.75 5.91 1.03
CA TYR A 67 -13.74 5.08 2.24
C TYR A 67 -13.31 3.65 1.94
N TRP A 68 -13.84 3.04 0.88
CA TRP A 68 -13.46 1.67 0.49
C TRP A 68 -11.96 1.57 0.19
N PHE A 69 -11.43 2.48 -0.64
CA PHE A 69 -10.00 2.51 -0.93
C PHE A 69 -9.16 2.72 0.33
N SER A 70 -9.53 3.68 1.19
CA SER A 70 -8.81 4.01 2.43
C SER A 70 -8.85 2.88 3.45
N SER A 71 -9.94 2.10 3.49
CA SER A 71 -10.10 0.98 4.43
C SER A 71 -9.15 -0.19 4.17
N GLN A 72 -8.67 -0.33 2.93
CA GLN A 72 -7.86 -1.47 2.49
C GLN A 72 -6.37 -1.13 2.40
N MET A 73 -5.89 -0.16 3.18
CA MET A 73 -4.50 0.34 3.11
C MET A 73 -3.45 -0.80 3.21
N SER A 74 -3.64 -1.75 4.13
CA SER A 74 -2.71 -2.87 4.31
C SER A 74 -2.66 -3.78 3.09
N LEU A 75 -3.81 -4.09 2.47
CA LEU A 75 -3.86 -4.92 1.26
C LEU A 75 -3.12 -4.26 0.08
N TRP A 76 -3.36 -2.96 -0.13
CA TRP A 76 -2.68 -2.22 -1.21
C TRP A 76 -1.17 -2.15 -1.00
N SER A 77 -0.73 -2.02 0.25
CA SER A 77 0.69 -2.09 0.64
C SER A 77 1.30 -3.44 0.31
N ASP A 78 0.66 -4.52 0.75
CA ASP A 78 1.13 -5.89 0.53
C ASP A 78 1.21 -6.21 -0.97
N ILE A 79 0.17 -5.87 -1.74
CA ILE A 79 0.15 -6.07 -3.18
C ILE A 79 1.32 -5.31 -3.83
N SER A 80 1.54 -4.04 -3.46
CA SER A 80 2.63 -3.23 -4.01
C SER A 80 4.00 -3.84 -3.71
N PHE A 81 4.21 -4.33 -2.50
CA PHE A 81 5.45 -4.98 -2.11
C PHE A 81 5.68 -6.28 -2.89
N ASN A 82 4.66 -7.14 -3.00
CA ASN A 82 4.75 -8.40 -3.73
C ASN A 82 5.10 -8.19 -5.21
N PHE A 83 4.47 -7.22 -5.88
CA PHE A 83 4.78 -6.88 -7.27
C PHE A 83 6.19 -6.30 -7.43
N ALA A 84 6.66 -5.46 -6.50
CA ALA A 84 8.02 -4.92 -6.52
C ALA A 84 9.07 -6.03 -6.46
N VAL A 85 8.90 -6.99 -5.54
CA VAL A 85 9.79 -8.16 -5.42
C VAL A 85 9.75 -9.01 -6.68
N LEU A 86 8.56 -9.25 -7.23
CA LEU A 86 8.40 -10.07 -8.43
C LEU A 86 9.10 -9.45 -9.65
N ILE A 87 8.91 -8.14 -9.89
CA ILE A 87 9.59 -7.42 -10.98
C ILE A 87 11.11 -7.53 -10.82
N ASN A 88 11.61 -7.34 -9.59
CA ASN A 88 13.04 -7.44 -9.31
C ASN A 88 13.63 -8.83 -9.54
N ILE A 89 12.91 -9.89 -9.13
CA ILE A 89 13.33 -11.27 -9.41
C ILE A 89 13.37 -11.54 -10.91
N LEU A 90 12.36 -11.08 -11.66
CA LEU A 90 12.34 -11.23 -13.12
C LEU A 90 13.51 -10.52 -13.79
N VAL A 91 13.76 -9.26 -13.43
CA VAL A 91 14.91 -8.51 -13.93
C VAL A 91 16.21 -9.25 -13.59
N ALA A 92 16.38 -9.72 -12.35
CA ALA A 92 17.59 -10.45 -11.94
C ALA A 92 17.82 -11.77 -12.70
N VAL A 93 16.76 -12.53 -13.00
CA VAL A 93 16.87 -13.83 -13.69
C VAL A 93 17.11 -13.67 -15.18
N PHE A 94 16.46 -12.69 -15.81
CA PHE A 94 16.46 -12.56 -17.27
C PHE A 94 17.41 -11.49 -17.82
N TYR A 95 18.13 -10.77 -16.96
CA TYR A 95 19.19 -9.85 -17.39
C TYR A 95 20.44 -10.62 -17.85
N PRO A 96 21.12 -10.24 -18.95
CA PRO A 96 20.84 -9.14 -19.86
C PRO A 96 19.82 -9.49 -20.96
N PHE A 97 18.93 -8.54 -21.24
CA PHE A 97 17.78 -8.66 -22.18
C PHE A 97 18.15 -8.93 -23.65
N ASN A 98 19.43 -8.84 -23.99
CA ASN A 98 19.95 -9.03 -25.35
C ASN A 98 20.11 -10.49 -25.79
N LYS A 99 19.88 -11.45 -24.90
CA LYS A 99 19.71 -12.84 -25.32
C LYS A 99 18.30 -12.96 -25.87
N GLY A 100 18.14 -12.84 -27.19
CA GLY A 100 16.92 -13.22 -27.87
C GLY A 100 16.46 -14.55 -27.27
N LEU A 101 15.32 -14.52 -26.57
CA LEU A 101 14.71 -15.71 -25.97
C LEU A 101 14.55 -16.67 -27.14
N LYS A 102 15.47 -17.64 -27.23
CA LYS A 102 15.49 -18.64 -28.30
C LYS A 102 14.06 -19.14 -28.47
N ASP A 103 13.57 -19.19 -29.70
CA ASP A 103 12.28 -19.78 -30.03
C ASP A 103 12.11 -21.03 -29.18
N LEU A 104 11.14 -20.98 -28.26
CA LEU A 104 10.89 -22.09 -27.36
C LEU A 104 10.63 -23.32 -28.23
N ASP A 105 11.42 -24.37 -28.02
CA ASP A 105 11.16 -25.66 -28.65
C ASP A 105 9.70 -26.06 -28.38
N SER A 106 9.01 -26.63 -29.36
CA SER A 106 7.57 -26.89 -29.31
C SER A 106 7.15 -27.64 -28.04
N ARG A 107 8.02 -28.53 -27.55
CA ARG A 107 7.87 -29.29 -26.30
C ARG A 107 7.86 -28.40 -25.05
N SER A 108 8.71 -27.39 -25.00
CA SER A 108 8.80 -26.44 -23.86
C SER A 108 7.60 -25.48 -23.82
N SER A 109 7.14 -25.02 -24.97
CA SER A 109 5.91 -24.23 -25.09
C SER A 109 4.68 -25.04 -24.64
N ALA A 110 4.58 -26.30 -25.08
CA ALA A 110 3.52 -27.22 -24.66
C ALA A 110 3.56 -27.50 -23.14
N ALA A 111 4.75 -27.62 -22.54
CA ALA A 111 4.91 -27.81 -21.11
C ALA A 111 4.42 -26.59 -20.30
N ILE A 112 4.72 -25.36 -20.74
CA ILE A 112 4.23 -24.13 -20.08
C ILE A 112 2.72 -24.02 -20.20
N TRP A 113 2.15 -24.34 -21.37
CA TRP A 113 0.69 -24.43 -21.55
C TRP A 113 0.05 -25.47 -20.63
N GLY A 114 0.64 -26.66 -20.54
CA GLY A 114 0.20 -27.71 -19.63
C GLY A 114 0.23 -27.24 -18.17
N GLY A 115 1.31 -26.58 -17.74
CA GLY A 115 1.42 -25.99 -16.40
C GLY A 115 0.36 -24.92 -16.12
N LEU A 116 0.09 -24.03 -17.09
CA LEU A 116 -0.94 -23.00 -16.97
C LEU A 116 -2.35 -23.63 -16.85
N LEU A 117 -2.65 -24.64 -17.66
CA LEU A 117 -3.93 -25.35 -17.59
C LEU A 117 -4.08 -26.14 -16.28
N MET A 118 -3.01 -26.78 -15.82
CA MET A 118 -3.01 -27.49 -14.53
C MET A 118 -3.26 -26.54 -13.36
N THR A 119 -2.56 -25.41 -13.32
CA THR A 119 -2.81 -24.39 -12.28
C THR A 119 -4.22 -23.81 -12.36
N LEU A 120 -4.75 -23.57 -13.57
CA LEU A 120 -6.13 -23.14 -13.77
C LEU A 120 -7.13 -24.17 -13.23
N ILE A 121 -6.97 -25.45 -13.54
CA ILE A 121 -7.82 -26.53 -13.03
C ILE A 121 -7.77 -26.59 -11.50
N THR A 122 -6.60 -26.44 -10.90
CA THR A 122 -6.49 -26.44 -9.43
C THR A 122 -7.20 -25.25 -8.78
N ILE A 123 -7.22 -24.07 -9.40
CA ILE A 123 -8.00 -22.91 -8.92
C ILE A 123 -9.49 -23.21 -8.95
N LEU A 124 -9.99 -23.82 -10.04
CA LEU A 124 -11.41 -24.13 -10.21
C LEU A 124 -11.90 -25.18 -9.21
N ILE A 125 -11.07 -26.17 -8.86
CA ILE A 125 -11.41 -27.20 -7.89
C ILE A 125 -11.28 -26.67 -6.46
N LYS A 126 -10.19 -25.98 -6.14
CA LYS A 126 -9.90 -25.48 -4.80
C LYS A 126 -9.19 -24.12 -4.86
N PRO A 127 -9.93 -23.00 -4.79
CA PRO A 127 -9.33 -21.67 -4.79
C PRO A 127 -8.57 -21.47 -3.48
N ASN A 128 -7.24 -21.59 -3.56
CA ASN A 128 -6.33 -21.39 -2.44
C ASN A 128 -5.32 -20.30 -2.80
N ALA A 129 -4.84 -19.56 -1.80
CA ALA A 129 -3.89 -18.46 -2.01
C ALA A 129 -2.63 -18.91 -2.77
N THR A 130 -2.13 -20.11 -2.47
CA THR A 130 -0.98 -20.71 -3.16
C THR A 130 -1.30 -21.01 -4.64
N SER A 131 -2.51 -21.48 -4.94
CA SER A 131 -2.94 -21.81 -6.30
C SER A 131 -3.07 -20.54 -7.16
N MET A 132 -3.65 -19.49 -6.60
CA MET A 132 -3.70 -18.16 -7.24
C MET A 132 -2.30 -17.64 -7.55
N ARG A 133 -1.37 -17.69 -6.58
CA ARG A 133 0.02 -17.27 -6.78
C ARG A 133 0.71 -18.07 -7.90
N MET A 134 0.55 -19.39 -7.92
CA MET A 134 1.15 -20.24 -8.96
C MET A 134 0.59 -19.92 -10.36
N PHE A 135 -0.71 -19.65 -10.47
CA PHE A 135 -1.32 -19.25 -11.74
C PHE A 135 -0.80 -17.89 -12.23
N PHE A 136 -0.68 -16.90 -11.33
CA PHE A 136 -0.07 -15.62 -11.67
C PHE A 136 1.36 -15.82 -12.19
N VAL A 137 2.21 -16.55 -11.46
CA VAL A 137 3.60 -16.81 -11.88
C VAL A 137 3.66 -17.55 -13.22
N ALA A 138 2.81 -18.56 -13.43
CA ALA A 138 2.75 -19.30 -14.69
C ALA A 138 2.28 -18.42 -15.86
N GLY A 139 1.29 -17.54 -15.64
CA GLY A 139 0.81 -16.58 -16.64
C GLY A 139 1.87 -15.54 -17.02
N ILE A 140 2.64 -15.07 -16.05
CA ILE A 140 3.77 -14.16 -16.26
C ILE A 140 4.85 -14.82 -17.09
N LEU A 141 5.28 -16.02 -16.69
CA LEU A 141 6.28 -16.80 -17.40
C LEU A 141 5.84 -17.03 -18.85
N ARG A 142 4.57 -17.41 -19.05
CA ARG A 142 4.00 -17.60 -20.39
C ARG A 142 4.02 -16.31 -21.20
N SER A 143 3.68 -15.17 -20.60
CA SER A 143 3.65 -13.84 -21.24
C SER A 143 5.04 -13.47 -21.78
N ILE A 144 6.09 -13.65 -20.95
CA ILE A 144 7.50 -13.40 -21.31
C ILE A 144 7.88 -14.18 -22.57
N TYR A 145 7.46 -15.43 -22.66
CA TYR A 145 7.80 -16.29 -23.80
C TYR A 145 6.93 -16.08 -25.04
N SER A 146 5.69 -15.56 -24.93
CA SER A 146 4.87 -15.23 -26.11
C SER A 146 5.20 -13.87 -26.71
N VAL A 147 5.26 -12.84 -25.87
CA VAL A 147 5.28 -11.44 -26.31
C VAL A 147 6.69 -10.86 -26.19
N GLY A 148 7.57 -11.54 -25.46
CA GLY A 148 8.89 -11.05 -25.10
C GLY A 148 8.88 -10.39 -23.72
N LEU A 149 10.08 -10.29 -23.15
CA LEU A 149 10.29 -9.79 -21.80
C LEU A 149 10.01 -8.29 -21.66
N GLY A 150 10.38 -7.47 -22.65
CA GLY A 150 10.18 -6.02 -22.63
C GLY A 150 8.71 -5.62 -22.46
N PRO A 151 7.79 -6.08 -23.33
CA PRO A 151 6.36 -5.77 -23.19
C PRO A 151 5.75 -6.29 -21.89
N THR A 152 6.15 -7.47 -21.42
CA THR A 152 5.67 -8.01 -20.12
C THR A 152 6.14 -7.16 -18.94
N LEU A 153 7.41 -6.74 -18.91
CA LEU A 153 7.93 -5.86 -17.87
C LEU A 153 7.25 -4.49 -17.88
N TRP A 154 6.97 -3.93 -19.05
CA TRP A 154 6.23 -2.68 -19.17
C TRP A 154 4.79 -2.79 -18.65
N LEU A 155 4.08 -3.89 -18.97
CA LEU A 155 2.76 -4.18 -18.42
C LEU A 155 2.79 -4.33 -16.89
N MET A 156 3.82 -5.00 -16.35
CA MET A 156 3.96 -5.13 -14.90
C MET A 156 4.27 -3.82 -14.21
N GLY A 157 5.18 -3.03 -14.79
CA GLY A 157 5.57 -1.73 -14.26
C GLY A 157 4.40 -0.74 -14.26
N THR A 158 3.56 -0.75 -15.30
CA THR A 158 2.33 0.07 -15.33
C THR A 158 1.34 -0.35 -14.25
N ILE A 159 1.08 -1.65 -14.08
CA ILE A 159 0.24 -2.18 -13.00
C ILE A 159 0.80 -1.79 -11.63
N GLN A 160 2.11 -1.85 -11.44
CA GLN A 160 2.78 -1.47 -10.20
C GLN A 160 2.60 0.02 -9.87
N VAL A 161 2.77 0.90 -10.86
CA VAL A 161 2.55 2.35 -10.71
C VAL A 161 1.10 2.65 -10.36
N LEU A 162 0.14 2.01 -11.05
CA LEU A 162 -1.29 2.17 -10.77
C LEU A 162 -1.62 1.72 -9.35
N ASN A 163 -1.14 0.55 -8.94
CA ASN A 163 -1.35 0.02 -7.61
C ASN A 163 -0.74 0.93 -6.52
N LYS A 164 0.46 1.46 -6.76
CA LYS A 164 1.10 2.42 -5.84
C LYS A 164 0.33 3.75 -5.76
N GLY A 165 -0.22 4.21 -6.88
CA GLY A 165 -1.11 5.37 -6.92
C GLY A 165 -2.36 5.16 -6.06
N ILE A 166 -3.01 3.99 -6.18
CA ILE A 166 -4.17 3.63 -5.34
C ILE A 166 -3.76 3.59 -3.86
N PHE A 167 -2.65 2.94 -3.53
CA PHE A 167 -2.12 2.93 -2.17
C PHE A 167 -1.89 4.33 -1.61
N LEU A 168 -1.31 5.24 -2.40
CA LEU A 168 -1.06 6.62 -1.99
C LEU A 168 -2.37 7.37 -1.71
N VAL A 169 -3.38 7.20 -2.57
CA VAL A 169 -4.72 7.78 -2.36
C VAL A 169 -5.36 7.22 -1.09
N SER A 170 -5.26 5.91 -0.85
CA SER A 170 -5.73 5.27 0.39
C SER A 170 -5.01 5.79 1.63
N PHE A 171 -3.70 5.98 1.55
CA PHE A 171 -2.88 6.51 2.64
C PHE A 171 -3.25 7.96 2.98
N MET A 172 -3.36 8.82 1.97
CA MET A 172 -3.78 10.21 2.13
C MET A 172 -5.21 10.32 2.66
N GLY A 173 -6.09 9.41 2.23
CA GLY A 173 -7.47 9.29 2.67
C GLY A 173 -7.60 8.87 4.12
N ASN A 174 -6.79 7.92 4.59
CA ASN A 174 -6.85 7.47 5.98
C ASN A 174 -6.28 8.51 6.97
N ASN A 175 -5.20 9.20 6.58
CA ASN A 175 -4.51 10.18 7.43
C ASN A 175 -5.11 11.60 7.40
N GLY A 176 -6.19 11.82 6.66
CA GLY A 176 -6.81 13.15 6.53
C GLY A 176 -5.94 14.19 5.87
N THR A 177 -4.93 13.76 5.11
CA THR A 177 -3.92 14.63 4.49
C THR A 177 -4.53 15.51 3.40
N PHE A 178 -5.69 15.13 2.86
CA PHE A 178 -6.45 15.94 1.91
C PHE A 178 -7.06 17.22 2.52
N SER A 179 -7.31 17.30 3.83
CA SER A 179 -7.82 18.51 4.46
C SER A 179 -6.73 19.45 4.98
N LYS A 180 -5.47 18.99 5.01
CA LYS A 180 -4.31 19.76 5.47
C LYS A 180 -3.70 20.60 4.35
N SER A 181 -2.98 21.66 4.71
CA SER A 181 -2.31 22.52 3.73
C SER A 181 -1.21 21.75 2.98
N ARG A 182 -0.96 22.08 1.70
CA ARG A 182 0.10 21.42 0.91
C ARG A 182 1.48 21.51 1.56
N TYR A 183 1.74 22.59 2.30
CA TYR A 183 2.99 22.77 3.02
C TYR A 183 3.16 21.73 4.14
N GLU A 184 2.14 21.53 4.98
CA GLU A 184 2.14 20.52 6.04
C GLU A 184 2.25 19.08 5.49
N ASN A 185 1.72 18.86 4.29
CA ASN A 185 1.82 17.57 3.61
C ASN A 185 3.25 17.26 3.16
N LEU A 186 3.99 18.27 2.70
CA LEU A 186 5.40 18.14 2.31
C LEU A 186 6.32 17.96 3.53
N THR A 187 5.92 18.44 4.71
CA THR A 187 6.67 18.20 5.95
C THR A 187 6.51 16.78 6.48
N ASN A 188 5.48 16.05 6.04
CA ASN A 188 5.23 14.70 6.49
C ASN A 188 6.18 13.70 5.79
N PHE A 189 7.25 13.32 6.49
CA PHE A 189 8.28 12.41 5.99
C PHE A 189 7.71 11.11 5.40
N GLN A 190 6.65 10.55 6.01
CA GLN A 190 6.04 9.31 5.53
C GLN A 190 5.34 9.49 4.17
N LEU A 191 4.67 10.64 3.96
CA LEU A 191 4.05 10.95 2.68
C LEU A 191 5.11 11.19 1.60
N VAL A 192 6.14 11.97 1.92
CA VAL A 192 7.25 12.26 0.99
C VAL A 192 7.95 10.97 0.56
N TYR A 193 8.18 10.03 1.49
CA TYR A 193 8.74 8.73 1.20
C TYR A 193 7.87 7.94 0.19
N HIS A 194 6.56 7.87 0.41
CA HIS A 194 5.65 7.16 -0.51
C HIS A 194 5.54 7.83 -1.89
N VAL A 195 5.60 9.16 -1.95
CA VAL A 195 5.64 9.92 -3.21
C VAL A 195 6.97 9.70 -3.94
N GLY A 196 8.10 9.74 -3.23
CA GLY A 196 9.42 9.43 -3.80
C GLY A 196 9.47 8.03 -4.39
N TYR A 197 8.88 7.06 -3.69
CA TYR A 197 8.77 5.68 -4.18
C TYR A 197 7.92 5.60 -5.47
N LEU A 198 6.81 6.33 -5.55
CA LEU A 198 6.00 6.41 -6.78
C LEU A 198 6.80 7.00 -7.94
N LEU A 199 7.59 8.05 -7.68
CA LEU A 199 8.47 8.65 -8.69
C LEU A 199 9.53 7.64 -9.17
N LEU A 200 10.15 6.88 -8.26
CA LEU A 200 11.08 5.82 -8.62
C LEU A 200 10.42 4.73 -9.48
N CYS A 201 9.18 4.32 -9.17
CA CYS A 201 8.42 3.39 -10.01
C CYS A 201 8.19 3.93 -11.43
N VAL A 202 7.89 5.22 -11.56
CA VAL A 202 7.66 5.88 -12.87
C VAL A 202 8.97 6.01 -13.64
N LEU A 203 10.07 6.38 -12.97
CA LEU A 203 11.39 6.45 -13.58
C LEU A 203 11.88 5.05 -14.04
N GLY A 204 11.59 4.00 -13.27
CA GLY A 204 11.86 2.62 -13.66
C GLY A 204 11.08 2.17 -14.89
N LEU A 205 9.86 2.68 -15.07
CA LEU A 205 9.04 2.38 -16.25
C LEU A 205 9.50 3.17 -17.49
N CYS A 206 9.86 4.44 -17.33
CA CYS A 206 10.12 5.36 -18.44
C CYS A 206 11.59 5.42 -18.89
N LEU A 207 12.55 5.19 -17.99
CA LEU A 207 13.98 5.35 -18.28
C LEU A 207 14.70 4.00 -18.41
N HIS A 208 14.72 3.22 -17.34
CA HIS A 208 15.49 1.96 -17.32
C HIS A 208 15.04 1.04 -16.19
N GLU A 209 14.98 -0.29 -16.42
CA GLU A 209 14.49 -1.23 -15.41
C GLU A 209 15.39 -1.33 -14.17
N PHE A 210 16.61 -0.80 -14.23
CA PHE A 210 17.56 -0.75 -13.11
C PHE A 210 17.04 0.07 -11.91
N PHE A 211 16.18 1.07 -12.15
CA PHE A 211 15.57 1.82 -11.05
C PHE A 211 14.59 0.97 -10.24
N TYR A 212 14.08 -0.16 -10.76
CA TYR A 212 13.29 -1.09 -9.96
C TYR A 212 14.13 -1.79 -8.88
N SER A 213 15.44 -1.93 -9.08
CA SER A 213 16.35 -2.53 -8.09
C SER A 213 16.56 -1.65 -6.86
N LEU A 214 16.46 -0.32 -7.01
CA LEU A 214 16.45 0.65 -5.91
C LEU A 214 15.15 0.63 -5.10
N LEU A 215 14.13 -0.09 -5.58
CA LEU A 215 12.80 -0.13 -4.99
C LEU A 215 12.69 -1.13 -3.82
N VAL A 216 13.70 -2.01 -3.68
CA VAL A 216 13.82 -3.06 -2.64
C VAL A 216 14.97 -2.80 -1.66
N SER A 217 15.85 -1.83 -1.96
CA SER A 217 16.86 -1.32 -1.02
C SER A 217 16.25 -0.34 -0.01
#